data_AF-A0A0L0ARI7-F1
#
_entry.id   AF-A0A0L0ARI7-F1
#
_cell.length_a   1.000
_cell.length_b   1.000
_cell.length_c   1.000
_cell.angle_alpha   90.00
_cell.angle_beta   90.00
_cell.angle_gamma   90.00
#
_symmetry.space_group_name_H-M   'P 1'
#
loop_
_entity.id
_entity.type
_entity.pdbx_description
1 polymer ?
#
loop_
_entity_poly.entity_id
_entity_poly.type
_entity_poly.pdbx_seq_one_letter_code
_entity_poly.pdbx_strand_id
1 'polypeptide(L)'
;MTVKELIARAYKVARLLEEADAALLREMATRLDVTYVALSEAMERSRQLESENANLLSFINTECFVNDGVEYDYASTRLPLTPATDKRLVELKDENEYIRNRFKETDRMFGKNLLVMKAAIIEWRTTGDAKNGMAWIFNTLFGPGELPDEDERDAQAYFDREYESIDKELMELHKWFYERHKRAEPA
;
A
#
# COMPACT_ATOMS: atom_id res chain seq x y z
N MET A 1 -9.59 -17.66 14.47
CA MET A 1 -9.35 -16.38 15.15
C MET A 1 -9.30 -15.30 14.09
N THR A 2 -10.25 -14.38 14.09
CA THR A 2 -10.33 -13.26 13.13
C THR A 2 -9.37 -12.13 13.52
N VAL A 3 -9.07 -11.19 12.61
CA VAL A 3 -8.21 -10.03 12.91
C VAL A 3 -8.85 -9.16 14.02
N LYS A 4 -10.17 -8.97 14.00
CA LYS A 4 -10.92 -8.29 15.08
C LYS A 4 -10.78 -9.01 16.42
N GLU A 5 -10.88 -10.33 16.45
CA GLU A 5 -10.67 -11.13 17.67
C GLU A 5 -9.23 -11.04 18.19
N LEU A 6 -8.25 -10.98 17.30
CA LEU A 6 -6.84 -10.82 17.64
C LEU A 6 -6.58 -9.46 18.28
N ILE A 7 -7.07 -8.37 17.67
CA ILE A 7 -6.93 -7.00 18.19
C ILE A 7 -7.61 -6.87 19.56
N ALA A 8 -8.84 -7.39 19.70
CA ALA A 8 -9.57 -7.36 20.96
C ALA A 8 -8.85 -8.15 22.08
N ARG A 9 -8.21 -9.28 21.75
CA ARG A 9 -7.38 -10.03 22.69
C ARG A 9 -6.09 -9.28 23.04
N ALA A 10 -5.43 -8.66 22.07
CA ALA A 10 -4.22 -7.87 22.30
C ALA A 10 -4.48 -6.72 23.29
N TYR A 11 -5.58 -5.97 23.13
CA TYR A 11 -5.98 -4.94 24.09
C TYR A 11 -6.29 -5.47 25.49
N LYS A 12 -6.89 -6.67 25.60
CA LYS A 12 -7.13 -7.31 26.91
C LYS A 12 -5.84 -7.73 27.59
N VAL A 13 -4.91 -8.33 26.85
CA VAL A 13 -3.61 -8.77 27.37
C VAL A 13 -2.76 -7.56 27.78
N ALA A 14 -2.83 -6.45 27.05
CA ALA A 14 -2.12 -5.21 27.39
C ALA A 14 -2.56 -4.55 28.72
N ARG A 15 -3.61 -5.06 29.38
CA ARG A 15 -4.01 -4.63 30.74
C ARG A 15 -3.32 -5.41 31.85
N LEU A 16 -2.69 -6.54 31.51
CA LEU A 16 -2.05 -7.46 32.44
C LEU A 16 -0.52 -7.36 32.40
N LEU A 17 0.03 -6.54 31.49
CA LEU A 17 1.46 -6.39 31.26
C LEU A 17 2.03 -5.17 32.00
N GLU A 18 3.34 -5.18 32.21
CA GLU A 18 4.10 -4.02 32.68
C GLU A 18 4.00 -2.86 31.66
N GLU A 19 4.21 -1.62 32.13
CA GLU A 19 3.84 -0.41 31.38
C GLU A 19 4.50 -0.32 29.99
N ALA A 20 5.77 -0.69 29.87
CA ALA A 20 6.49 -0.70 28.58
C ALA A 20 5.93 -1.74 27.59
N ASP A 21 5.70 -2.97 28.07
CA ASP A 21 5.15 -4.06 27.25
C ASP A 21 3.67 -3.81 26.88
N ALA A 22 2.92 -3.19 27.81
CA ALA A 22 1.56 -2.76 27.58
C ALA A 22 1.48 -1.65 26.51
N ALA A 23 2.40 -0.69 26.51
CA ALA A 23 2.46 0.39 25.51
C ALA A 23 2.77 -0.17 24.11
N LEU A 24 3.76 -1.07 24.00
CA LEU A 24 4.10 -1.72 22.74
C LEU A 24 2.92 -2.55 22.19
N LEU A 25 2.27 -3.34 23.05
CA LEU A 25 1.16 -4.19 22.62
C LEU A 25 -0.07 -3.38 22.19
N ARG A 26 -0.31 -2.21 22.80
CA ARG A 26 -1.37 -1.27 22.39
C ARG A 26 -1.05 -0.62 21.05
N GLU A 27 0.19 -0.19 20.82
CA GLU A 27 0.62 0.38 19.54
C GLU A 27 0.51 -0.65 18.41
N MET A 28 0.96 -1.89 18.66
CA MET A 28 0.79 -2.99 17.71
C MET A 28 -0.68 -3.26 17.41
N ALA A 29 -1.54 -3.32 18.44
CA ALA A 29 -2.97 -3.53 18.26
C ALA A 29 -3.60 -2.37 17.45
N THR A 30 -3.19 -1.13 17.70
CA THR A 30 -3.65 0.06 16.98
C THR A 30 -3.25 0.00 15.50
N ARG A 31 -1.99 -0.30 15.19
CA ARG A 31 -1.52 -0.45 13.81
C ARG A 31 -2.22 -1.58 13.06
N LEU A 32 -2.45 -2.72 13.71
CA LEU A 32 -3.22 -3.83 13.16
C LEU A 32 -4.67 -3.45 12.88
N ASP A 33 -5.28 -2.64 13.75
CA ASP A 33 -6.63 -2.14 13.57
C ASP A 33 -6.72 -1.16 12.38
N VAL A 34 -5.82 -0.17 12.31
CA VAL A 34 -5.73 0.79 11.21
C VAL A 34 -5.54 0.09 9.87
N THR A 35 -4.60 -0.86 9.79
CA THR A 35 -4.33 -1.61 8.56
C THR A 35 -5.49 -2.51 8.15
N TYR A 36 -6.16 -3.15 9.12
CA TYR A 36 -7.32 -3.97 8.85
C TYR A 36 -8.50 -3.15 8.32
N VAL A 37 -8.76 -1.99 8.92
CA VAL A 37 -9.79 -1.05 8.47
C VAL A 37 -9.47 -0.58 7.05
N ALA A 38 -8.25 -0.09 6.80
CA ALA A 38 -7.83 0.38 5.48
C ALA A 38 -7.94 -0.70 4.40
N LEU A 39 -7.54 -1.94 4.70
CA LEU A 39 -7.65 -3.05 3.76
C LEU A 39 -9.10 -3.44 3.51
N SER A 40 -9.93 -3.46 4.55
CA SER A 40 -11.35 -3.80 4.44
C SER A 40 -12.07 -2.76 3.58
N GLU A 41 -11.83 -1.48 3.82
CA GLU A 41 -12.36 -0.37 3.02
C GLU A 41 -11.88 -0.42 1.56
N ALA A 42 -10.61 -0.73 1.33
CA ALA A 42 -10.07 -0.86 -0.02
C ALA A 42 -10.73 -2.02 -0.78
N MET A 43 -10.94 -3.15 -0.12
CA MET A 43 -11.65 -4.30 -0.69
C MET A 43 -13.12 -3.97 -0.98
N GLU A 44 -13.79 -3.26 -0.08
CA GLU A 44 -15.18 -2.85 -0.23
C GLU A 44 -15.35 -1.87 -1.39
N ARG A 45 -14.46 -0.88 -1.51
CA ARG A 45 -14.41 0.02 -2.68
C ARG A 45 -14.17 -0.73 -3.99
N SER A 46 -13.28 -1.74 -3.99
CA SER A 46 -13.06 -2.55 -5.19
C SER A 46 -14.34 -3.27 -5.62
N ARG A 47 -15.05 -3.89 -4.67
CA ARG A 47 -16.33 -4.57 -4.95
C ARG A 47 -17.41 -3.61 -5.41
N GLN A 48 -17.48 -2.42 -4.80
CA GLN A 48 -18.43 -1.40 -5.19
C GLN A 48 -18.18 -0.93 -6.63
N LEU A 49 -16.93 -0.63 -6.99
CA LEU A 49 -16.55 -0.26 -8.36
C LEU A 49 -16.85 -1.39 -9.37
N GLU A 50 -16.60 -2.64 -9.00
CA GLU A 50 -16.98 -3.80 -9.83
C GLU A 50 -18.50 -3.85 -10.06
N SER A 51 -19.29 -3.63 -9.01
CA SER A 51 -20.76 -3.58 -9.11
C SER A 51 -21.26 -2.37 -9.92
N GLU A 52 -20.69 -1.18 -9.72
CA GLU A 52 -21.06 0.03 -10.45
C GLU A 52 -20.74 -0.11 -11.94
N ASN A 53 -19.57 -0.67 -12.27
CA ASN A 53 -19.20 -0.97 -13.66
C ASN A 53 -20.16 -1.98 -14.30
N ALA A 54 -20.57 -3.02 -13.57
CA ALA A 54 -21.55 -3.98 -14.05
C ALA A 54 -22.93 -3.32 -14.28
N ASN A 55 -23.36 -2.44 -13.38
CA ASN A 55 -24.61 -1.71 -13.51
C ASN A 55 -24.59 -0.73 -14.69
N LEU A 56 -23.50 0.01 -14.88
CA LEU A 56 -23.32 0.93 -16.00
C LEU A 56 -23.32 0.18 -17.34
N LEU A 57 -22.62 -0.95 -17.41
CA LEU A 57 -22.66 -1.82 -18.59
C LEU A 57 -24.08 -2.31 -18.89
N SER A 58 -24.82 -2.74 -17.86
CA SER A 58 -26.22 -3.14 -18.02
C SER A 58 -27.07 -1.98 -18.54
N PHE A 59 -26.96 -0.79 -17.93
CA PHE A 59 -27.72 0.39 -18.32
C PHE A 59 -27.45 0.81 -19.78
N ILE A 60 -26.19 0.79 -20.20
CA ILE A 60 -25.81 1.06 -21.60
C ILE A 60 -26.42 0.02 -22.55
N ASN A 61 -26.51 -1.24 -22.12
CA ASN A 61 -27.03 -2.34 -22.92
C ASN A 61 -28.57 -2.39 -23.00
N THR A 62 -29.29 -1.86 -22.00
CA THR A 62 -30.75 -2.07 -21.91
C THR A 62 -31.56 -0.79 -21.99
N GLU A 63 -31.03 0.36 -21.56
CA GLU A 63 -31.80 1.60 -21.38
C GLU A 63 -31.32 2.75 -22.26
N CYS A 64 -30.08 2.70 -22.76
CA CYS A 64 -29.56 3.70 -23.69
C CYS A 64 -29.85 3.26 -25.13
N PHE A 65 -30.47 4.13 -25.92
CA PHE A 65 -30.77 3.89 -27.34
C PHE A 65 -30.23 5.03 -28.20
N VAL A 66 -29.75 4.71 -29.40
CA VAL A 66 -29.27 5.69 -30.38
C VAL A 66 -30.18 5.67 -31.59
N ASN A 67 -30.81 6.80 -31.90
CA ASN A 67 -31.61 6.98 -33.10
C ASN A 67 -30.74 7.65 -34.18
N ASP A 68 -30.45 6.93 -35.25
CA ASP A 68 -29.62 7.39 -36.38
C ASP A 68 -30.47 7.88 -37.57
N GLY A 69 -31.77 8.09 -37.37
CA GLY A 69 -32.70 8.56 -38.38
C GLY A 69 -33.33 7.47 -39.24
N VAL A 70 -32.95 6.19 -39.06
CA VAL A 70 -33.52 5.06 -39.81
C VAL A 70 -34.04 3.95 -38.91
N GLU A 71 -33.42 3.69 -37.75
CA GLU A 71 -33.86 2.65 -36.80
C GLU A 71 -33.43 2.95 -35.35
N TYR A 72 -34.20 2.44 -34.36
CA TYR A 72 -33.81 2.45 -32.94
C TYR A 72 -32.93 1.23 -32.64
N ASP A 73 -31.71 1.47 -32.16
CA ASP A 73 -30.79 0.42 -31.74
C ASP A 73 -30.18 0.75 -30.36
N TYR A 74 -29.70 -0.26 -29.64
CA TYR A 74 -29.10 -0.07 -28.33
C TYR A 74 -27.81 0.77 -28.44
N ALA A 75 -27.55 1.58 -27.43
CA ALA A 75 -26.34 2.38 -27.40
C ALA A 75 -25.10 1.48 -27.29
N SER A 76 -25.19 0.27 -26.75
CA SER A 76 -24.04 -0.66 -26.75
C SER A 76 -23.66 -1.22 -28.13
N THR A 77 -24.61 -1.32 -29.05
CA THR A 77 -24.38 -1.77 -30.44
C THR A 77 -23.90 -0.62 -31.33
N ARG A 78 -24.21 0.63 -30.97
CA ARG A 78 -23.88 1.83 -31.77
C ARG A 78 -22.93 2.85 -31.13
N LEU A 79 -22.70 2.83 -29.82
CA LEU A 79 -21.56 3.51 -29.19
C LEU A 79 -20.36 2.89 -29.87
N PRO A 80 -19.67 3.61 -30.76
CA PRO A 80 -18.43 3.09 -31.25
C PRO A 80 -17.57 3.02 -29.99
N LEU A 81 -17.03 1.85 -29.73
CA LEU A 81 -15.62 1.74 -29.36
C LEU A 81 -14.87 2.62 -30.37
N THR A 82 -14.83 3.93 -30.13
CA THR A 82 -14.18 4.86 -31.05
C THR A 82 -12.71 4.48 -30.99
N PRO A 83 -11.98 4.47 -32.12
CA PRO A 83 -10.54 4.20 -32.09
C PRO A 83 -9.81 5.06 -31.04
N ALA A 84 -10.33 6.26 -30.75
CA ALA A 84 -9.85 7.15 -29.69
C ALA A 84 -10.16 6.66 -28.26
N THR A 85 -11.37 6.14 -27.99
CA THR A 85 -11.74 5.63 -26.66
C THR A 85 -11.13 4.26 -26.38
N ASP A 86 -11.02 3.40 -27.41
CA ASP A 86 -10.34 2.10 -27.33
C ASP A 86 -8.86 2.26 -27.07
N LYS A 87 -8.22 3.13 -27.85
CA LYS A 87 -6.81 3.45 -27.67
C LYS A 87 -6.59 4.03 -26.28
N ARG A 88 -7.43 4.97 -25.83
CA ARG A 88 -7.32 5.54 -24.49
C ARG A 88 -7.55 4.52 -23.37
N LEU A 89 -8.48 3.59 -23.55
CA LEU A 89 -8.78 2.54 -22.58
C LEU A 89 -7.67 1.49 -22.52
N VAL A 90 -7.07 1.15 -23.66
CA VAL A 90 -5.86 0.30 -23.73
C VAL A 90 -4.68 1.00 -23.06
N GLU A 91 -4.42 2.28 -23.37
CA GLU A 91 -3.38 3.08 -22.71
C GLU A 91 -3.58 3.12 -21.19
N LEU A 92 -4.79 3.42 -20.72
CA LEU A 92 -5.07 3.48 -19.28
C LEU A 92 -4.92 2.11 -18.60
N LYS A 93 -5.25 1.00 -19.28
CA LYS A 93 -5.03 -0.35 -18.76
C LYS A 93 -3.55 -0.68 -18.67
N ASP A 94 -2.79 -0.35 -19.70
CA ASP A 94 -1.33 -0.54 -19.74
C ASP A 94 -0.63 0.31 -18.68
N GLU A 95 -0.97 1.60 -18.57
CA GLU A 95 -0.49 2.49 -17.52
C GLU A 95 -0.83 1.96 -16.12
N ASN A 96 -2.05 1.44 -15.92
CA ASN A 96 -2.46 0.88 -14.64
C ASN A 96 -1.69 -0.41 -14.29
N GLU A 97 -1.47 -1.28 -15.27
CA GLU A 97 -0.64 -2.47 -15.10
C GLU A 97 0.81 -2.11 -14.78
N TYR A 98 1.38 -1.15 -15.49
CA TYR A 98 2.72 -0.61 -15.22
C TYR A 98 2.83 -0.09 -13.79
N ILE A 99 1.89 0.76 -13.34
CA ILE A 99 1.89 1.32 -11.97
C ILE A 99 1.76 0.20 -10.93
N ARG A 100 0.89 -0.79 -11.15
CA ARG A 100 0.75 -1.95 -10.25
C ARG A 100 2.03 -2.75 -10.15
N ASN A 101 2.72 -2.98 -11.26
CA ASN A 101 3.97 -3.73 -11.28
C ASN A 101 5.13 -2.93 -10.65
N ARG A 102 5.18 -1.61 -10.85
CA ARG A 102 6.13 -0.74 -10.14
C ARG A 102 5.89 -0.74 -8.63
N PHE A 103 4.65 -0.70 -8.18
CA PHE A 103 4.33 -0.81 -6.75
C PHE A 103 4.76 -2.17 -6.18
N LYS A 104 4.50 -3.27 -6.89
CA LYS A 104 4.98 -4.61 -6.50
C LYS A 104 6.50 -4.65 -6.42
N GLU A 105 7.21 -4.06 -7.36
CA GLU A 105 8.67 -4.00 -7.35
C GLU A 105 9.19 -3.29 -6.10
N THR A 106 8.65 -2.11 -5.77
CA THR A 106 9.00 -1.38 -4.55
C THR A 106 8.69 -2.19 -3.28
N ASP A 107 7.52 -2.83 -3.19
CA ASP A 107 7.18 -3.72 -2.08
C ASP A 107 8.18 -4.87 -1.92
N ARG A 108 8.61 -5.49 -3.03
CA ARG A 108 9.61 -6.57 -3.00
C ARG A 108 10.99 -6.06 -2.58
N MET A 109 11.40 -4.87 -3.01
CA MET A 109 12.66 -4.26 -2.57
C MET A 109 12.63 -3.99 -1.07
N PHE A 110 11.56 -3.39 -0.55
CA PHE A 110 11.38 -3.17 0.89
C PHE A 110 11.37 -4.49 1.67
N GLY A 111 10.64 -5.49 1.19
CA GLY A 111 10.58 -6.82 1.79
C GLY A 111 11.95 -7.52 1.85
N LYS A 112 12.78 -7.37 0.81
CA LYS A 112 14.16 -7.89 0.79
C LYS A 112 15.01 -7.26 1.89
N ASN A 113 14.93 -5.93 2.06
CA ASN A 113 15.67 -5.22 3.10
C ASN A 113 15.22 -5.65 4.50
N LEU A 114 13.91 -5.80 4.73
CA LEU A 114 13.40 -6.33 6.00
C LEU A 114 13.85 -7.77 6.27
N LEU A 115 13.90 -8.63 5.25
CA LEU A 115 14.36 -10.01 5.39
C LEU A 115 15.83 -10.07 5.83
N VAL A 116 16.67 -9.22 5.24
CA VAL A 116 18.09 -9.10 5.62
C VAL A 116 18.25 -8.63 7.05
N MET A 117 17.49 -7.61 7.49
CA MET A 117 17.52 -7.16 8.89
C MET A 117 17.12 -8.29 9.85
N LYS A 118 16.13 -9.12 9.49
CA LYS A 118 15.77 -10.30 10.27
C LYS A 118 16.89 -11.35 10.29
N ALA A 119 17.53 -11.62 9.15
CA ALA A 119 18.66 -12.53 9.07
C ALA A 119 19.84 -12.06 9.94
N ALA A 120 20.13 -10.75 9.93
CA ALA A 120 21.15 -10.14 10.78
C ALA A 120 20.90 -10.41 12.28
N ILE A 121 19.65 -10.25 12.74
CA ILE A 121 19.26 -10.52 14.12
C ILE A 121 19.41 -12.01 14.46
N ILE A 122 19.01 -12.91 13.55
CA ILE A 122 19.16 -14.36 13.74
C ILE A 122 20.63 -14.75 13.87
N GLU A 123 21.48 -14.24 12.97
CA GLU A 123 22.92 -14.51 12.95
C GLU A 123 23.59 -14.04 14.25
N TRP A 124 23.31 -12.80 14.66
CA TRP A 124 23.83 -12.25 15.90
C TRP A 124 23.40 -13.07 17.12
N ARG A 125 22.11 -13.45 17.22
CA ARG A 125 21.60 -14.27 18.33
C ARG A 125 22.20 -15.68 18.36
N THR A 126 22.56 -16.23 17.19
CA THR A 126 23.11 -17.59 17.06
C THR A 126 24.59 -17.62 17.40
N THR A 127 25.35 -16.62 16.93
CA THR A 127 26.81 -16.59 17.07
C THR A 127 27.28 -15.80 18.28
N GLY A 128 26.45 -14.90 18.81
CA GLY A 128 26.83 -13.92 19.83
C GLY A 128 27.68 -12.76 19.29
N ASP A 129 28.05 -12.77 18.00
CA ASP A 129 28.89 -11.73 17.37
C ASP A 129 28.05 -10.82 16.48
N ALA A 130 27.94 -9.56 16.88
CA ALA A 130 27.19 -8.54 16.13
C ALA A 130 27.82 -8.25 14.76
N LYS A 131 29.12 -8.50 14.55
CA LYS A 131 29.79 -8.28 13.26
C LYS A 131 29.22 -9.19 12.18
N ASN A 132 28.88 -10.42 12.52
CA ASN A 132 28.27 -11.36 11.58
C ASN A 132 26.86 -10.91 11.19
N GLY A 133 26.09 -10.37 12.14
CA GLY A 133 24.81 -9.71 11.85
C GLY A 133 24.97 -8.49 10.95
N MET A 134 25.93 -7.62 11.24
CA MET A 134 26.18 -6.42 10.45
C MET A 134 26.63 -6.72 9.02
N ALA A 135 27.31 -7.83 8.77
CA ALA A 135 27.70 -8.23 7.42
C ALA A 135 26.48 -8.43 6.50
N TRP A 136 25.36 -8.97 7.01
CA TRP A 136 24.11 -9.11 6.25
C TRP A 136 23.59 -7.75 5.77
N ILE A 137 23.54 -6.78 6.67
CA ILE A 137 23.06 -5.42 6.39
C ILE A 137 24.01 -4.72 5.42
N PHE A 138 25.31 -4.73 5.71
CA PHE A 138 26.34 -4.09 4.90
C PHE A 138 26.33 -4.61 3.45
N ASN A 139 26.37 -5.93 3.25
CA ASN A 139 26.41 -6.51 1.90
C ASN A 139 25.16 -6.16 1.07
N THR A 140 24.01 -6.05 1.73
CA THR A 140 22.74 -5.71 1.07
C THR A 140 22.70 -4.25 0.62
N LEU A 141 23.26 -3.33 1.42
CA LEU A 141 23.37 -1.92 1.06
C LEU A 141 24.50 -1.68 0.04
N PHE A 142 25.62 -2.40 0.15
CA PHE A 142 26.76 -2.26 -0.75
C PHE A 142 26.41 -2.63 -2.20
N GLY A 143 25.70 -3.74 -2.42
CA GLY A 143 25.40 -4.23 -3.77
C GLY A 143 24.70 -3.19 -4.68
N PRO A 144 23.66 -2.50 -4.21
CA PRO A 144 23.00 -1.42 -4.94
C PRO A 144 23.66 -0.04 -4.82
N GLY A 145 24.70 0.12 -3.99
CA GLY A 145 25.38 1.41 -3.78
C GLY A 145 24.68 2.34 -2.79
N GLU A 146 23.98 1.78 -1.80
CA GLU A 146 23.14 2.49 -0.82
C GLU A 146 23.85 2.72 0.53
N LEU A 147 25.18 2.56 0.56
CA LEU A 147 25.96 2.91 1.75
C LEU A 147 26.08 4.43 1.87
N PRO A 148 26.08 4.97 3.10
CA PRO A 148 26.42 6.37 3.31
C PRO A 148 27.86 6.65 2.87
N ASP A 149 28.19 7.93 2.71
CA ASP A 149 29.56 8.38 2.42
C ASP A 149 30.54 7.82 3.47
N GLU A 150 31.72 7.37 3.02
CA GLU A 150 32.75 6.81 3.90
C GLU A 150 33.29 7.82 4.91
N ASP A 151 33.07 9.12 4.73
CA ASP A 151 33.44 10.17 5.68
C ASP A 151 32.37 10.49 6.73
N GLU A 152 31.17 9.90 6.64
CA GLU A 152 30.14 10.06 7.66
C GLU A 152 30.57 9.38 8.98
N ARG A 153 30.44 10.11 10.10
CA ARG A 153 30.89 9.66 11.43
C ARG A 153 29.81 9.76 12.51
N ASP A 154 28.80 10.58 12.29
CA ASP A 154 27.71 10.81 13.23
C ASP A 154 26.41 10.19 12.70
N ALA A 155 26.09 9.00 13.19
CA ALA A 155 24.92 8.25 12.76
C ALA A 155 23.60 8.97 13.08
N GLN A 156 23.54 9.72 14.19
CA GLN A 156 22.32 10.43 14.58
C GLN A 156 22.10 11.64 13.70
N ALA A 157 23.14 12.45 13.49
CA ALA A 157 23.06 13.61 12.60
C ALA A 157 22.73 13.21 11.15
N TYR A 158 23.31 12.10 10.67
CA TYR A 158 22.94 11.52 9.38
C TYR A 158 21.46 11.15 9.33
N PHE A 159 20.98 10.37 10.31
CA PHE A 159 19.58 9.93 10.35
C PHE A 159 18.62 11.11 10.36
N ASP A 160 18.83 12.09 11.24
CA ASP A 160 17.94 13.24 11.39
C ASP A 160 17.82 14.04 10.08
N ARG A 161 18.96 14.24 9.39
CA ARG A 161 19.01 14.94 8.10
C ARG A 161 18.23 14.21 7.00
N GLU A 162 18.44 12.90 6.85
CA GLU A 162 17.77 12.13 5.80
C GLU A 162 16.28 11.92 6.13
N TYR A 163 15.97 11.67 7.40
CA TYR A 163 14.62 11.36 7.87
C TYR A 163 13.65 12.53 7.75
N GLU A 164 14.10 13.78 7.99
CA GLU A 164 13.23 14.96 7.95
C GLU A 164 12.50 15.10 6.60
N SER A 165 13.21 14.87 5.49
CA SER A 165 12.63 14.95 4.15
C SER A 165 11.56 13.87 3.92
N ILE A 166 11.87 12.64 4.34
CA ILE A 166 10.99 11.46 4.21
C ILE A 166 9.73 11.62 5.06
N ASP A 167 9.87 12.04 6.31
CA ASP A 167 8.76 12.22 7.24
C ASP A 167 7.77 13.27 6.72
N LYS A 168 8.29 14.39 6.20
CA LYS A 168 7.47 15.44 5.59
C LYS A 168 6.66 14.93 4.39
N GLU A 169 7.30 14.21 3.47
CA GLU A 169 6.60 13.64 2.30
C GLU A 169 5.53 12.62 2.71
N LEU A 170 5.85 11.77 3.69
CA LEU A 170 4.88 10.81 4.24
C LEU A 170 3.69 11.52 4.88
N MET A 171 3.92 12.61 5.63
CA MET A 171 2.85 13.40 6.24
C MET A 171 1.91 14.00 5.19
N GLU A 172 2.44 14.60 4.13
CA GLU A 172 1.63 15.15 3.04
C GLU A 172 0.84 14.05 2.31
N LEU A 173 1.46 12.89 2.09
CA LEU A 173 0.79 11.75 1.47
C LEU A 173 -0.34 11.20 2.35
N HIS A 174 -0.11 11.05 3.66
CA HIS A 174 -1.15 10.63 4.62
C HIS A 174 -2.32 11.62 4.64
N LYS A 175 -2.04 12.92 4.64
CA LYS A 175 -3.06 13.96 4.56
C LYS A 175 -3.87 13.83 3.27
N TRP A 176 -3.22 13.64 2.13
CA TRP A 176 -3.90 13.44 0.85
C TRP A 176 -4.82 12.22 0.87
N PHE A 177 -4.37 11.09 1.42
CA PHE A 177 -5.18 9.87 1.54
C PHE A 177 -6.40 10.08 2.45
N TYR A 178 -6.21 10.77 3.57
CA TYR A 178 -7.28 11.12 4.49
C TYR A 178 -8.34 12.00 3.82
N GLU A 179 -7.93 13.07 3.13
CA GLU A 179 -8.84 13.95 2.41
C GLU A 179 -9.57 13.23 1.28
N ARG A 180 -8.87 12.36 0.55
CA ARG A 180 -9.48 11.51 -0.48
C ARG A 180 -10.55 10.59 0.12
N HIS A 181 -10.27 9.97 1.26
CA HIS A 181 -11.23 9.11 1.94
C HIS A 181 -12.51 9.89 2.28
N LYS A 182 -12.38 11.08 2.90
CA LYS A 182 -13.52 11.96 3.21
C LYS A 182 -14.36 12.35 2.00
N ARG A 183 -13.72 12.66 0.87
CA ARG A 183 -14.44 12.98 -0.38
C ARG A 183 -15.24 11.81 -0.94
N ALA A 184 -14.89 10.58 -0.56
CA ALA A 184 -15.51 9.35 -1.05
C ALA A 184 -16.55 8.77 -0.08
N GLU A 185 -16.73 9.36 1.12
CA GLU A 185 -17.83 8.99 2.02
C GLU A 185 -19.15 9.55 1.47
N PRO A 186 -20.20 8.73 1.30
CA PRO A 186 -21.52 9.22 0.90
C PRO A 186 -22.13 10.11 1.99
N ALA A 187 -22.80 11.19 1.58
CA ALA A 187 -23.47 12.16 2.45
C ALA A 187 -24.72 11.58 3.14
#